data_AF-A0A1A9F5T8-F1
#
_entry.id   AF-A0A1A9F5T8-F1
#
_cell.length_a   1.000
_cell.length_b   1.000
_cell.length_c   1.000
_cell.angle_alpha   90.00
_cell.angle_beta   90.00
_cell.angle_gamma   90.00
#
_symmetry.space_group_name_H-M   'P 1'
#
loop_
_entity.id
_entity.type
_entity.pdbx_description
1 polymer ?
#
loop_
_entity_poly.entity_id
_entity_poly.type
_entity_poly.pdbx_seq_one_letter_code
_entity_poly.pdbx_strand_id
1 'polypeptide(L)'
;MNVLFWLGIAFTLVAPLLIGIHFDDQSTSWVAALCGAFATFMAKIGDLAELSLGPVKAKMKEQIERAAATIDQLRQVATTTSEATLTDLMAGSFMGGMSLKKRLELHDNIIEALREIGATEAQLALAEKDWKKGISVIYQRAIRDAVEERPEPSKINVNASDEQKKAGKEINDLMNFESWECPSPNQIRSVLRKYQIESASADKWISDYEFFLESNVIRDRKIFEQV
;
A
#
# COMPACT_ATOMS: atom_id res chain seq x y z
N MET A 1 -20.49 34.09 -15.27
CA MET A 1 -20.68 32.72 -15.79
C MET A 1 -19.34 32.00 -15.66
N ASN A 2 -19.16 31.12 -14.67
CA ASN A 2 -17.84 30.58 -14.30
C ASN A 2 -17.33 29.57 -15.33
N VAL A 3 -16.42 30.02 -16.19
CA VAL A 3 -15.72 29.20 -17.21
C VAL A 3 -15.04 27.97 -16.59
N LEU A 4 -14.53 28.10 -15.36
CA LEU A 4 -13.93 27.02 -14.57
C LEU A 4 -14.89 25.87 -14.24
N PHE A 5 -16.18 26.15 -14.02
CA PHE A 5 -17.18 25.13 -13.69
C PHE A 5 -17.48 24.24 -14.91
N TRP A 6 -17.64 24.86 -16.08
CA TRP A 6 -17.87 24.14 -17.33
C TRP A 6 -16.63 23.38 -17.81
N LEU A 7 -15.43 23.93 -17.59
CA LEU A 7 -14.17 23.22 -17.83
C LEU A 7 -14.04 21.99 -16.93
N GLY A 8 -14.38 22.11 -15.64
CA GLY A 8 -14.36 20.97 -14.72
C GLY A 8 -15.34 19.87 -15.12
N ILE A 9 -16.58 20.22 -15.51
CA ILE A 9 -17.57 19.25 -16.01
C ILE A 9 -17.10 18.57 -17.29
N ALA A 10 -16.61 19.34 -18.25
CA ALA A 10 -16.08 18.80 -19.50
C ALA A 10 -14.90 17.85 -19.25
N PHE A 11 -13.98 18.24 -18.36
CA PHE A 11 -12.84 17.41 -17.97
C PHE A 11 -13.30 16.11 -17.29
N THR A 12 -14.23 16.19 -16.34
CA THR A 12 -14.79 15.04 -15.60
C THR A 12 -15.45 14.01 -16.52
N LEU A 13 -16.12 14.46 -17.57
CA LEU A 13 -16.84 13.58 -18.49
C LEU A 13 -15.95 13.04 -19.61
N VAL A 14 -15.02 13.86 -20.12
CA VAL A 14 -14.27 13.54 -21.35
C VAL A 14 -12.93 12.87 -21.05
N ALA A 15 -12.20 13.33 -20.03
CA ALA A 15 -10.87 12.79 -19.73
C ALA A 15 -10.88 11.30 -19.33
N PRO A 16 -11.80 10.81 -18.48
CA PRO A 16 -11.86 9.40 -18.11
C PRO A 16 -12.19 8.47 -19.28
N LEU A 17 -13.06 8.91 -20.19
CA LEU A 17 -13.42 8.18 -21.40
C LEU A 17 -12.24 8.08 -22.36
N LEU A 18 -11.51 9.17 -22.56
CA LEU A 18 -10.32 9.17 -23.42
C LEU A 18 -9.19 8.33 -22.84
N ILE A 19 -8.94 8.42 -21.53
CA ILE A 19 -7.89 7.63 -20.87
C ILE A 19 -8.28 6.14 -20.89
N GLY A 20 -9.55 5.82 -20.63
CA GLY A 20 -10.01 4.45 -20.46
C GLY A 20 -10.09 3.70 -21.78
N ILE A 21 -10.49 4.37 -22.86
CA ILE A 21 -10.56 3.78 -24.19
C ILE A 21 -9.17 3.69 -24.84
N HIS A 22 -8.28 4.63 -24.56
CA HIS A 22 -7.00 4.73 -25.30
C HIS A 22 -5.82 4.06 -24.60
N PHE A 23 -5.83 3.98 -23.27
CA PHE A 23 -4.73 3.39 -22.49
C PHE A 23 -5.11 2.08 -21.78
N ASP A 24 -6.37 1.64 -21.87
CA ASP A 24 -6.94 0.47 -21.15
C ASP A 24 -6.61 0.47 -19.64
N ASP A 25 -6.34 1.67 -19.10
CA ASP A 25 -5.95 1.88 -17.72
C ASP A 25 -7.11 2.50 -16.95
N GLN A 26 -7.93 1.59 -16.44
CA GLN A 26 -9.14 1.93 -15.69
C GLN A 26 -8.82 2.73 -14.42
N SER A 27 -7.63 2.56 -13.84
CA SER A 27 -7.22 3.26 -12.62
C SER A 27 -6.99 4.75 -12.87
N THR A 28 -6.26 5.09 -13.94
CA THR A 28 -5.97 6.47 -14.31
C THR A 28 -7.21 7.23 -14.80
N SER A 29 -8.16 6.53 -15.44
CA SER A 29 -9.47 7.11 -15.80
C SER A 29 -10.26 7.59 -14.60
N TRP A 30 -10.29 6.80 -13.51
CA TRP A 30 -11.01 7.18 -12.30
C TRP A 30 -10.38 8.38 -11.60
N VAL A 31 -9.05 8.46 -11.59
CA VAL A 31 -8.31 9.61 -11.04
C VAL A 31 -8.65 10.90 -11.80
N ALA A 32 -8.70 10.85 -13.14
CA ALA A 32 -9.07 12.00 -13.94
C ALA A 32 -10.51 12.49 -13.68
N ALA A 33 -11.44 11.56 -13.46
CA ALA A 33 -12.83 11.89 -13.12
C ALA A 33 -12.91 12.64 -11.78
N LEU A 34 -12.18 12.16 -10.78
CA LEU A 34 -12.15 12.76 -9.45
C LEU A 34 -11.53 14.16 -9.45
N CYS A 35 -10.44 14.36 -10.19
CA CYS A 35 -9.82 15.68 -10.36
C CYS A 35 -10.78 16.70 -11.00
N GLY A 36 -11.54 16.28 -12.02
CA GLY A 36 -12.55 17.12 -12.66
C GLY A 36 -13.68 17.50 -11.70
N ALA A 37 -14.21 16.52 -10.96
CA ALA A 37 -15.28 16.75 -9.99
C ALA A 37 -14.86 17.73 -8.87
N PHE A 38 -13.62 17.60 -8.41
CA PHE A 38 -13.04 18.51 -7.42
C PHE A 38 -12.93 19.95 -7.93
N ALA A 39 -12.45 20.14 -9.17
CA ALA A 39 -12.36 21.46 -9.79
C ALA A 39 -13.74 22.13 -9.93
N THR A 40 -14.76 21.36 -10.30
CA THR A 40 -16.15 21.82 -10.39
C THR A 40 -16.71 22.25 -9.03
N PHE A 41 -16.38 21.51 -7.97
CA PHE A 41 -16.79 21.84 -6.60
C PHE A 41 -16.15 23.14 -6.09
N MET A 42 -14.84 23.29 -6.27
CA MET A 42 -14.10 24.49 -5.86
C MET A 42 -14.58 25.75 -6.60
N ALA A 43 -14.97 25.63 -7.87
CA ALA A 43 -15.53 26.75 -8.64
C ALA A 43 -16.89 27.26 -8.13
N LYS A 44 -17.54 26.52 -7.22
CA LYS A 44 -18.86 26.84 -6.64
C LYS A 44 -18.79 27.30 -5.18
N ILE A 45 -17.62 27.25 -4.54
CA ILE A 45 -17.47 27.55 -3.11
C ILE A 45 -17.62 29.04 -2.80
N GLY A 46 -17.24 29.92 -3.74
CA GLY A 46 -17.38 31.38 -3.62
C GLY A 46 -18.83 31.85 -3.61
N ASP A 47 -19.70 31.21 -4.41
CA ASP A 47 -21.14 31.51 -4.45
C ASP A 47 -21.84 31.19 -3.11
N LEU A 48 -21.26 30.32 -2.28
CA LEU A 48 -21.80 29.94 -0.97
C LEU A 48 -21.43 30.91 0.16
N ALA A 49 -20.45 31.80 -0.06
CA ALA A 49 -19.91 32.68 0.97
C ALA A 49 -20.67 34.02 1.14
N GLU A 50 -21.47 34.45 0.16
CA GLU A 50 -22.05 35.82 0.11
C GLU A 50 -23.49 35.99 0.68
N LEU A 51 -24.23 34.94 1.07
CA LEU A 51 -25.62 35.11 1.53
C LEU A 51 -25.78 35.16 3.07
N SER A 52 -26.28 36.27 3.61
CA SER A 52 -26.29 36.62 5.05
C SER A 52 -27.37 35.99 5.95
N LEU A 53 -26.94 35.62 7.17
CA LEU A 53 -27.55 35.76 8.51
C LEU A 53 -29.02 35.32 8.77
N GLY A 54 -29.17 34.21 9.51
CA GLY A 54 -30.40 33.76 10.17
C GLY A 54 -30.78 32.31 9.80
N PRO A 55 -31.61 32.09 8.75
CA PRO A 55 -31.84 30.77 8.15
C PRO A 55 -30.56 30.11 7.60
N VAL A 56 -29.55 30.96 7.32
CA VAL A 56 -28.21 30.58 6.87
C VAL A 56 -27.45 29.81 7.93
N LYS A 57 -27.67 30.00 9.25
CA LYS A 57 -26.90 29.24 10.26
C LYS A 57 -27.29 27.77 10.29
N ALA A 58 -28.58 27.47 10.12
CA ALA A 58 -29.08 26.10 10.00
C ALA A 58 -28.67 25.48 8.66
N LYS A 59 -28.83 26.20 7.54
CA LYS A 59 -28.35 25.74 6.23
C LYS A 59 -26.82 25.65 6.13
N MET A 60 -26.06 26.52 6.81
CA MET A 60 -24.60 26.43 6.93
C MET A 60 -24.23 25.22 7.75
N LYS A 61 -24.89 24.99 8.89
CA LYS A 61 -24.61 23.80 9.70
C LYS A 61 -24.88 22.53 8.88
N GLU A 62 -26.01 22.49 8.17
CA GLU A 62 -26.36 21.40 7.26
C GLU A 62 -25.37 21.29 6.08
N GLN A 63 -24.91 22.40 5.50
CA GLN A 63 -23.94 22.38 4.40
C GLN A 63 -22.52 22.08 4.87
N ILE A 64 -22.14 22.48 6.09
CA ILE A 64 -20.88 22.10 6.74
C ILE A 64 -20.93 20.61 7.07
N GLU A 65 -22.04 20.10 7.59
CA GLU A 65 -22.24 18.67 7.83
C GLU A 65 -22.22 17.87 6.53
N ARG A 66 -22.86 18.38 5.47
CA ARG A 66 -22.77 17.79 4.12
C ARG A 66 -21.36 17.84 3.55
N ALA A 67 -20.66 18.97 3.69
CA ALA A 67 -19.28 19.11 3.23
C ALA A 67 -18.33 18.21 4.01
N ALA A 68 -18.50 18.09 5.34
CA ALA A 68 -17.76 17.15 6.18
C ALA A 68 -18.04 15.71 5.74
N ALA A 69 -19.31 15.35 5.51
CA ALA A 69 -19.68 14.04 5.00
C ALA A 69 -19.10 13.77 3.59
N THR A 70 -19.06 14.77 2.72
CA THR A 70 -18.41 14.66 1.40
C THR A 70 -16.89 14.51 1.53
N ILE A 71 -16.25 15.23 2.46
CA ILE A 71 -14.82 15.08 2.74
C ILE A 71 -14.53 13.67 3.27
N ASP A 72 -15.35 13.15 4.16
CA ASP A 72 -15.19 11.78 4.67
C ASP A 72 -15.41 10.73 3.58
N GLN A 73 -16.37 10.95 2.68
CA GLN A 73 -16.54 10.11 1.48
C GLN A 73 -15.32 10.18 0.56
N LEU A 74 -14.75 11.37 0.32
CA LEU A 74 -13.53 11.52 -0.48
C LEU A 74 -12.33 10.84 0.18
N ARG A 75 -12.18 10.95 1.51
CA ARG A 75 -11.16 10.21 2.27
C ARG A 75 -11.34 8.72 2.12
N GLN A 76 -12.57 8.21 2.25
CA GLN A 76 -12.85 6.78 2.10
C GLN A 76 -12.54 6.27 0.69
N VAL A 77 -12.90 7.04 -0.35
CA VAL A 77 -12.55 6.72 -1.74
C VAL A 77 -11.03 6.71 -1.91
N ALA A 78 -10.33 7.75 -1.45
CA ALA A 78 -8.88 7.83 -1.51
C ALA A 78 -8.22 6.64 -0.80
N THR A 79 -8.67 6.28 0.41
CA THR A 79 -8.20 5.10 1.16
C THR A 79 -8.40 3.81 0.37
N THR A 80 -9.57 3.62 -0.23
CA THR A 80 -9.88 2.40 -1.00
C THR A 80 -9.02 2.33 -2.28
N THR A 81 -8.83 3.45 -2.96
CA THR A 81 -7.94 3.53 -4.13
C THR A 81 -6.47 3.30 -3.74
N SER A 82 -6.03 3.84 -2.61
CA SER A 82 -4.70 3.59 -2.07
C SER A 82 -4.49 2.13 -1.70
N GLU A 83 -5.47 1.48 -1.06
CA GLU A 83 -5.44 0.03 -0.77
C GLU A 83 -5.24 -0.76 -2.08
N ALA A 84 -6.07 -0.51 -3.09
CA ALA A 84 -5.95 -1.18 -4.40
C ALA A 84 -4.58 -0.92 -5.05
N THR A 85 -4.12 0.32 -5.06
CA THR A 85 -2.83 0.71 -5.65
C THR A 85 -1.66 0.04 -4.94
N LEU A 86 -1.66 0.01 -3.60
CA LEU A 86 -0.62 -0.64 -2.81
C LEU A 86 -0.63 -2.15 -3.02
N THR A 87 -1.80 -2.76 -3.11
CA THR A 87 -1.96 -4.17 -3.45
C THR A 87 -1.41 -4.47 -4.84
N ASP A 88 -1.73 -3.67 -5.85
CA ASP A 88 -1.20 -3.83 -7.21
C ASP A 88 0.32 -3.61 -7.27
N LEU A 89 0.85 -2.62 -6.54
CA LEU A 89 2.28 -2.38 -6.40
C LEU A 89 3.01 -3.59 -5.80
N MET A 90 2.38 -4.29 -4.85
CA MET A 90 2.92 -5.52 -4.28
C MET A 90 2.79 -6.71 -5.23
N ALA A 91 1.63 -6.91 -5.87
CA ALA A 91 1.42 -7.97 -6.85
C ALA A 91 2.40 -7.84 -8.04
N GLY A 92 2.70 -6.61 -8.47
CA GLY A 92 3.70 -6.31 -9.47
C GLY A 92 5.15 -6.66 -9.05
N SER A 93 5.42 -7.02 -7.79
CA SER A 93 6.77 -7.49 -7.38
C SER A 93 7.09 -8.90 -7.81
N PHE A 94 6.08 -9.69 -8.14
CA PHE A 94 6.27 -11.01 -8.72
C PHE A 94 6.54 -10.97 -10.23
N MET A 95 6.22 -9.86 -10.92
CA MET A 95 6.27 -9.74 -12.39
C MET A 95 7.42 -8.87 -12.93
N GLY A 96 8.35 -8.38 -12.08
CA GLY A 96 9.66 -7.87 -12.51
C GLY A 96 9.77 -6.41 -13.02
N GLY A 97 8.73 -5.58 -12.88
CA GLY A 97 8.73 -4.22 -13.49
C GLY A 97 9.36 -3.08 -12.67
N MET A 98 9.49 -3.19 -11.35
CA MET A 98 9.89 -2.07 -10.46
C MET A 98 10.85 -2.53 -9.35
N SER A 99 11.82 -1.71 -8.93
CA SER A 99 12.69 -2.06 -7.79
C SER A 99 11.92 -2.00 -6.46
N LEU A 100 12.33 -2.80 -5.47
CA LEU A 100 11.72 -2.76 -4.13
C LEU A 100 11.83 -1.36 -3.52
N LYS A 101 13.01 -0.74 -3.58
CA LYS A 101 13.23 0.65 -3.18
C LYS A 101 12.17 1.60 -3.73
N LYS A 102 11.89 1.54 -5.04
CA LYS A 102 10.94 2.46 -5.65
C LYS A 102 9.51 2.25 -5.16
N ARG A 103 9.12 1.00 -4.85
CA ARG A 103 7.80 0.69 -4.27
C ARG A 103 7.67 1.23 -2.86
N LEU A 104 8.71 1.06 -2.03
CA LEU A 104 8.69 1.60 -0.67
C LEU A 104 8.60 3.15 -0.71
N GLU A 105 9.29 3.81 -1.64
CA GLU A 105 9.12 5.26 -1.87
C GLU A 105 7.69 5.63 -2.27
N LEU A 106 7.07 4.89 -3.21
CA LEU A 106 5.70 5.14 -3.63
C LEU A 106 4.70 4.90 -2.50
N HIS A 107 4.92 3.87 -1.69
CA HIS A 107 4.13 3.61 -0.49
C HIS A 107 4.17 4.79 0.46
N ASP A 108 5.38 5.28 0.80
CA ASP A 108 5.53 6.39 1.74
C ASP A 108 4.80 7.65 1.23
N ASN A 109 4.91 7.94 -0.07
CA ASN A 109 4.20 9.07 -0.69
C ASN A 109 2.67 8.89 -0.63
N ILE A 110 2.15 7.68 -0.83
CA ILE A 110 0.70 7.40 -0.75
C ILE A 110 0.20 7.60 0.68
N ILE A 111 0.93 7.07 1.67
CA ILE A 111 0.55 7.22 3.09
C ILE A 111 0.66 8.67 3.56
N GLU A 112 1.68 9.40 3.11
CA GLU A 112 1.82 10.83 3.38
C GLU A 112 0.66 11.62 2.78
N ALA A 113 0.30 11.37 1.52
CA ALA A 113 -0.85 12.02 0.88
C ALA A 113 -2.18 11.72 1.60
N LEU A 114 -2.38 10.49 2.06
CA LEU A 114 -3.56 10.15 2.88
C LEU A 114 -3.58 10.90 4.21
N ARG A 115 -2.43 11.07 4.86
CA ARG A 115 -2.33 11.88 6.09
C ARG A 115 -2.62 13.36 5.82
N GLU A 116 -2.12 13.92 4.72
CA GLU A 116 -2.34 15.32 4.34
C GLU A 116 -3.82 15.65 4.12
N ILE A 117 -4.60 14.72 3.56
CA ILE A 117 -6.07 14.89 3.41
C ILE A 117 -6.84 14.62 4.72
N GLY A 118 -6.13 14.28 5.80
CA GLY A 118 -6.67 14.02 7.13
C GLY A 118 -7.34 12.66 7.27
N ALA A 119 -6.83 11.63 6.60
CA ALA A 119 -7.26 10.25 6.83
C ALA A 119 -7.00 9.86 8.31
N THR A 120 -7.95 9.12 8.88
CA THR A 120 -7.84 8.58 10.23
C THR A 120 -6.86 7.40 10.31
N GLU A 121 -6.35 7.08 11.49
CA GLU A 121 -5.49 5.90 11.69
C GLU A 121 -6.16 4.59 11.24
N ALA A 122 -7.48 4.47 11.40
CA ALA A 122 -8.23 3.31 10.91
C ALA A 122 -8.23 3.22 9.37
N GLN A 123 -8.30 4.36 8.68
CA GLN A 123 -8.21 4.44 7.22
C GLN A 123 -6.80 4.14 6.72
N LEU A 124 -5.76 4.65 7.39
CA LEU A 124 -4.37 4.30 7.07
C LEU A 124 -4.12 2.80 7.26
N ALA A 125 -4.56 2.23 8.39
CA ALA A 125 -4.44 0.80 8.66
C ALA A 125 -5.16 -0.07 7.62
N LEU A 126 -6.29 0.40 7.07
CA LEU A 126 -6.99 -0.28 5.98
C LEU A 126 -6.18 -0.21 4.68
N ALA A 127 -5.68 0.97 4.30
CA ALA A 127 -4.84 1.13 3.11
C ALA A 127 -3.58 0.23 3.16
N GLU A 128 -2.98 0.06 4.34
CA GLU A 128 -1.77 -0.73 4.53
C GLU A 128 -2.02 -2.24 4.74
N LYS A 129 -3.27 -2.69 4.78
CA LYS A 129 -3.63 -4.06 5.19
C LYS A 129 -2.95 -5.13 4.33
N ASP A 130 -3.11 -5.03 3.02
CA ASP A 130 -2.53 -6.02 2.08
C ASP A 130 -1.08 -5.68 1.75
N TRP A 131 -0.68 -4.42 1.87
CA TRP A 131 0.73 -4.01 1.85
C TRP A 131 1.56 -4.77 2.89
N LYS A 132 1.08 -4.86 4.13
CA LYS A 132 1.74 -5.60 5.22
C LYS A 132 1.96 -7.07 4.89
N LYS A 133 0.99 -7.71 4.23
CA LYS A 133 1.12 -9.09 3.76
C LYS A 133 2.21 -9.20 2.70
N GLY A 134 2.22 -8.28 1.74
CA GLY A 134 3.25 -8.19 0.71
C GLY A 134 4.66 -8.06 1.30
N ILE A 135 4.86 -7.13 2.24
CA ILE A 135 6.14 -6.96 2.94
C ILE A 135 6.51 -8.23 3.74
N SER A 136 5.53 -8.90 4.34
CA SER A 136 5.76 -10.16 5.05
C SER A 136 6.34 -11.24 4.14
N VAL A 137 5.86 -11.40 2.90
CA VAL A 137 6.43 -12.40 2.00
C VAL A 137 7.85 -12.04 1.54
N ILE A 138 8.19 -10.75 1.45
CA ILE A 138 9.58 -10.31 1.19
C ILE A 138 10.49 -10.70 2.37
N TYR A 139 10.04 -10.48 3.62
CA TYR A 139 10.77 -10.98 4.79
C TYR A 139 10.93 -12.50 4.77
N GLN A 140 9.90 -13.26 4.42
CA GLN A 140 10.02 -14.72 4.30
C GLN A 140 11.07 -15.15 3.28
N ARG A 141 11.14 -14.45 2.15
CA ARG A 141 12.18 -14.68 1.15
C ARG A 141 13.58 -14.39 1.71
N ALA A 142 13.77 -13.24 2.35
CA ALA A 142 15.04 -12.85 2.96
C ALA A 142 15.50 -13.88 4.02
N ILE A 143 14.57 -14.34 4.87
CA ILE A 143 14.83 -15.35 5.90
C ILE A 143 15.25 -16.67 5.23
N ARG A 144 14.50 -17.16 4.24
CA ARG A 144 14.85 -18.40 3.53
C ARG A 144 16.21 -18.29 2.85
N ASP A 145 16.48 -17.18 2.18
CA ASP A 145 17.75 -16.95 1.50
C ASP A 145 18.91 -16.91 2.52
N ALA A 146 18.69 -16.38 3.73
CA ALA A 146 19.65 -16.41 4.83
C ALA A 146 19.84 -17.79 5.47
N VAL A 147 18.78 -18.61 5.54
CA VAL A 147 18.84 -20.00 6.02
C VAL A 147 19.64 -20.89 5.08
N GLU A 148 19.44 -20.71 3.77
CA GLU A 148 20.18 -21.42 2.72
C GLU A 148 21.54 -20.79 2.41
N GLU A 149 21.92 -19.70 3.09
CA GLU A 149 23.16 -18.95 2.88
C GLU A 149 23.40 -18.61 1.41
N ARG A 150 22.37 -18.11 0.74
CA ARG A 150 22.46 -17.77 -0.67
C ARG A 150 23.43 -16.61 -0.88
N PRO A 151 24.36 -16.72 -1.85
CA PRO A 151 25.30 -15.64 -2.13
C PRO A 151 24.59 -14.41 -2.72
N GLU A 152 23.51 -14.64 -3.47
CA GLU A 152 22.65 -13.60 -4.06
C GLU A 152 21.20 -14.10 -4.09
N PRO A 153 20.17 -13.21 -3.97
CA PRO A 153 18.76 -13.60 -3.98
C PRO A 153 18.28 -14.38 -5.21
N SER A 154 19.04 -14.30 -6.31
CA SER A 154 18.76 -14.99 -7.59
C SER A 154 19.58 -16.28 -7.78
N LYS A 155 20.52 -16.59 -6.89
CA LYS A 155 21.44 -17.72 -7.02
C LYS A 155 21.22 -18.74 -5.91
N ILE A 156 20.92 -19.96 -6.32
CA ILE A 156 20.81 -21.09 -5.39
C ILE A 156 22.19 -21.43 -4.85
N ASN A 157 22.31 -21.56 -3.53
CA ASN A 157 23.51 -22.10 -2.90
C ASN A 157 23.52 -23.63 -3.05
N VAL A 158 24.27 -24.13 -4.04
CA VAL A 158 24.42 -25.58 -4.25
C VAL A 158 25.09 -26.29 -3.06
N ASN A 159 25.91 -25.56 -2.31
CA ASN A 159 26.68 -26.05 -1.17
C ASN A 159 25.89 -26.02 0.15
N ALA A 160 24.66 -25.51 0.16
CA ALA A 160 23.81 -25.59 1.34
C ALA A 160 23.61 -27.06 1.75
N SER A 161 23.69 -27.32 3.06
CA SER A 161 23.43 -28.64 3.64
C SER A 161 22.01 -29.12 3.32
N ASP A 162 21.81 -30.44 3.39
CA ASP A 162 20.48 -31.02 3.18
C ASP A 162 19.49 -30.55 4.25
N GLU A 163 19.97 -30.30 5.47
CA GLU A 163 19.21 -29.74 6.58
C GLU A 163 18.75 -28.31 6.26
N GLN A 164 19.64 -27.44 5.75
CA GLN A 164 19.29 -26.07 5.33
C GLN A 164 18.24 -26.08 4.21
N LYS A 165 18.41 -26.95 3.21
CA LYS A 165 17.45 -27.09 2.10
C LYS A 165 16.08 -27.58 2.59
N LYS A 166 16.06 -28.55 3.50
CA LYS A 166 14.81 -29.05 4.11
C LYS A 166 14.14 -27.97 4.97
N ALA A 167 14.89 -27.23 5.77
CA ALA A 167 14.38 -26.13 6.57
C ALA A 167 13.80 -25.01 5.69
N GLY A 168 14.53 -24.58 4.66
CA GLY A 168 14.07 -23.57 3.70
C GLY A 168 12.79 -24.00 2.98
N LYS A 169 12.70 -25.28 2.59
CA LYS A 169 11.48 -25.85 2.02
C LYS A 169 10.32 -25.85 3.01
N GLU A 170 10.51 -26.33 4.24
CA GLU A 170 9.45 -26.36 5.25
C GLU A 170 8.95 -24.96 5.62
N ILE A 171 9.84 -23.97 5.74
CA ILE A 171 9.46 -22.56 5.92
C ILE A 171 8.58 -22.09 4.76
N ASN A 172 8.94 -22.45 3.53
CA ASN A 172 8.15 -22.09 2.35
C ASN A 172 6.79 -22.81 2.30
N ASP A 173 6.74 -24.07 2.72
CA ASP A 173 5.51 -24.87 2.76
C ASP A 173 4.53 -24.40 3.86
N LEU A 174 5.02 -23.66 4.87
CA LEU A 174 4.17 -22.98 5.87
C LEU A 174 3.47 -21.73 5.31
N MET A 175 3.87 -21.21 4.15
CA MET A 175 3.18 -20.08 3.53
C MET A 175 1.88 -20.54 2.89
N ASN A 176 0.80 -19.82 3.18
CA ASN A 176 -0.43 -19.95 2.42
C ASN A 176 -0.48 -18.85 1.35
N PHE A 177 -0.08 -19.22 0.12
CA PHE A 177 -0.02 -18.29 -1.00
C PHE A 177 -1.39 -17.80 -1.46
N GLU A 178 -2.47 -18.56 -1.23
CA GLU A 178 -3.83 -18.14 -1.61
C GLU A 178 -4.32 -16.98 -0.74
N SER A 179 -3.99 -17.00 0.55
CA SER A 179 -4.38 -15.95 1.51
C SER A 179 -3.28 -14.91 1.78
N TRP A 180 -2.09 -15.08 1.19
CA TRP A 180 -0.88 -14.31 1.49
C TRP A 180 -0.51 -14.34 2.98
N GLU A 181 -0.79 -15.44 3.65
CA GLU A 181 -0.43 -15.63 5.05
C GLU A 181 0.97 -16.23 5.16
N CYS A 182 1.84 -15.51 5.87
CA CYS A 182 3.20 -15.92 6.14
C CYS A 182 3.33 -16.56 7.53
N PRO A 183 4.25 -17.51 7.73
CA PRO A 183 4.50 -18.08 9.05
C PRO A 183 5.01 -17.02 10.02
N SER A 184 4.55 -17.09 11.27
CA SER A 184 5.03 -16.23 12.35
C SER A 184 6.52 -16.47 12.67
N PRO A 185 7.21 -15.47 13.24
CA PRO A 185 8.59 -15.62 13.72
C PRO A 185 8.83 -16.88 14.57
N ASN A 186 7.86 -17.23 15.42
CA ASN A 186 7.95 -18.41 16.29
C ASN A 186 7.82 -19.73 15.53
N GLN A 187 7.00 -19.79 14.47
CA GLN A 187 6.93 -20.96 13.60
C GLN A 187 8.26 -21.16 12.87
N ILE A 188 8.84 -20.08 12.33
CA ILE A 188 10.14 -20.11 11.65
C ILE A 188 11.24 -20.60 12.59
N ARG A 189 11.36 -20.00 13.79
CA ARG A 189 12.33 -20.42 14.83
C ARG A 189 12.15 -21.89 15.22
N SER A 190 10.92 -22.41 15.17
CA SER A 190 10.66 -23.82 15.47
C SER A 190 11.16 -24.75 14.36
N VAL A 191 11.06 -24.34 13.09
CA VAL A 191 11.68 -25.06 11.96
C VAL A 191 13.20 -25.04 12.09
N LEU A 192 13.82 -23.89 12.38
CA LEU A 192 15.27 -23.80 12.55
C LEU A 192 15.78 -24.72 13.66
N ARG A 193 15.09 -24.73 14.82
CA ARG A 193 15.42 -25.65 15.93
C ARG A 193 15.25 -27.13 15.55
N LYS A 194 14.20 -27.47 14.81
CA LYS A 194 13.96 -28.85 14.32
C LYS A 194 15.11 -29.37 13.47
N TYR A 195 15.67 -28.51 12.62
CA TYR A 195 16.78 -28.86 11.73
C TYR A 195 18.17 -28.48 12.28
N GLN A 196 18.24 -28.00 13.52
CA GLN A 196 19.49 -27.58 14.18
C GLN A 196 20.27 -26.53 13.38
N ILE A 197 19.55 -25.61 12.72
CA ILE A 197 20.16 -24.51 11.96
C ILE A 197 20.46 -23.35 12.89
N GLU A 198 21.74 -23.00 13.01
CA GLU A 198 22.22 -21.81 13.70
C GLU A 198 22.71 -20.80 12.65
N SER A 199 21.91 -19.78 12.36
CA SER A 199 22.26 -18.72 11.41
C SER A 199 21.96 -17.35 11.99
N ALA A 200 23.02 -16.63 12.38
CA ALA A 200 22.91 -15.27 12.89
C ALA A 200 22.24 -14.32 11.88
N SER A 201 22.42 -14.57 10.59
CA SER A 201 21.76 -13.82 9.52
C SER A 201 20.24 -14.08 9.50
N ALA A 202 19.84 -15.36 9.59
CA ALA A 202 18.43 -15.72 9.66
C ALA A 202 17.76 -15.15 10.94
N ASP A 203 18.43 -15.25 12.09
CA ASP A 203 17.92 -14.70 13.35
C ASP A 203 17.73 -13.19 13.31
N LYS A 204 18.65 -12.46 12.67
CA LYS A 204 18.50 -11.02 12.44
C LYS A 204 17.25 -10.72 11.61
N TRP A 205 17.08 -11.41 10.48
CA TRP A 205 15.90 -11.21 9.63
C TRP A 205 14.59 -11.59 10.32
N ILE A 206 14.58 -12.64 11.12
CA ILE A 206 13.41 -13.04 11.92
C ILE A 206 13.09 -11.96 12.96
N SER A 207 14.09 -11.39 13.62
CA SER A 207 13.89 -10.29 14.58
C SER A 207 13.39 -9.01 13.91
N ASP A 208 13.91 -8.67 12.73
CA ASP A 208 13.45 -7.51 11.96
C ASP A 208 12.01 -7.73 11.48
N TYR A 209 11.65 -8.95 11.10
CA TYR A 209 10.28 -9.32 10.72
C TYR A 209 9.31 -9.24 11.91
N GLU A 210 9.69 -9.76 13.07
CA GLU A 210 8.90 -9.66 14.31
C GLU A 210 8.61 -8.20 14.67
N PHE A 211 9.64 -7.35 14.62
CA PHE A 211 9.47 -5.93 14.85
C PHE A 211 8.56 -5.26 13.82
N PHE A 212 8.66 -5.63 12.53
CA PHE A 212 7.78 -5.12 11.49
C PHE A 212 6.31 -5.48 11.76
N LEU A 213 6.02 -6.72 12.19
CA LEU A 213 4.65 -7.13 12.51
C LEU A 213 4.04 -6.32 13.67
N GLU A 214 4.86 -5.92 14.64
CA GLU A 214 4.41 -5.15 15.80
C GLU A 214 4.27 -3.64 15.51
N SER A 215 5.22 -3.08 14.75
CA SER A 215 5.38 -1.63 14.61
C SER A 215 5.01 -1.08 13.23
N ASN A 216 4.86 -1.96 12.24
CA ASN A 216 4.75 -1.60 10.82
C ASN A 216 5.97 -0.81 10.28
N VAL A 217 7.13 -0.95 10.90
CA VAL A 217 8.37 -0.25 10.50
C VAL A 217 9.42 -1.26 10.03
N ILE A 218 9.96 -1.00 8.85
CA ILE A 218 11.08 -1.79 8.28
C ILE A 218 12.40 -1.28 8.87
N ARG A 219 13.03 -2.10 9.72
CA ARG A 219 14.40 -1.87 10.22
C ARG A 219 15.41 -2.10 9.10
N ASP A 220 16.54 -1.41 9.19
CA ASP A 220 17.64 -1.50 8.22
C ASP A 220 17.17 -1.41 6.76
N ARG A 221 16.28 -0.46 6.47
CA ARG A 221 15.58 -0.33 5.19
C ARG A 221 16.51 -0.40 3.97
N LYS A 222 17.71 0.17 4.04
CA LYS A 222 18.72 0.08 2.94
C LYS A 222 19.15 -1.34 2.60
N ILE A 223 19.20 -2.24 3.59
CA ILE A 223 19.50 -3.66 3.40
C ILE A 223 18.25 -4.37 2.86
N PHE A 224 17.08 -4.07 3.44
CA PHE A 224 15.81 -4.63 2.99
C PHE A 224 15.51 -4.32 1.52
N GLU A 225 15.84 -3.12 1.05
CA GLU A 225 15.70 -2.69 -0.35
C GLU A 225 16.50 -3.53 -1.37
N GLN A 226 17.43 -4.38 -0.91
CA GLN A 226 18.30 -5.21 -1.73
C GLN A 226 17.87 -6.69 -1.82
N VAL A 227 16.82 -7.08 -1.09
CA VAL A 227 16.21 -8.42 -1.11
C VAL A 227 15.50 -8.65 -2.45
#